data_AF-A0AAV0GS07-F1
#
_entry.id   AF-A0AAV0GS07-F1
#
_cell.length_a   1.000
_cell.length_b   1.000
_cell.length_c   1.000
_cell.angle_alpha   90.00
_cell.angle_beta   90.00
_cell.angle_gamma   90.00
#
_symmetry.space_group_name_H-M   'P 1'
#
loop_
_entity.id
_entity.type
_entity.pdbx_description
1 polymer ?
#
loop_
_entity_poly.entity_id
_entity_poly.type
_entity_poly.pdbx_seq_one_letter_code
_entity_poly.pdbx_strand_id
1 'polypeptide(L)'
;MNFTDSELDGEVELQNYWSRDFRVYRLNGNTNQWDRVRSIGDFALFLGTNAPLCLSTKDYPELKSNCIYFTDDGFDKQVQGRLGGHDMGICHISDGTIESLCCGDLYKPSLIWPPPVWILP
;
A
#
# COMPACT_ATOMS: atom_id res chain seq x y z
N MET A 1 -6.96 -12.06 49.15
CA MET A 1 -7.55 -10.81 48.65
C MET A 1 -7.58 -10.93 47.15
N ASN A 2 -8.78 -10.90 46.57
CA ASN A 2 -9.01 -11.06 45.13
C ASN A 2 -8.79 -9.70 44.47
N PHE A 3 -7.99 -9.65 43.42
CA PHE A 3 -7.96 -8.50 42.53
C PHE A 3 -9.16 -8.60 41.59
N THR A 4 -10.08 -7.65 41.70
CA THR A 4 -11.25 -7.55 40.82
C THR A 4 -10.84 -6.99 39.47
N ASP A 5 -11.35 -7.66 38.44
CA ASP A 5 -11.13 -7.48 37.02
C ASP A 5 -11.96 -6.29 36.48
N SER A 6 -11.67 -5.08 36.96
CA SER A 6 -12.49 -3.91 36.65
C SER A 6 -11.61 -2.70 36.33
N GLU A 7 -11.01 -2.65 35.13
CA GLU A 7 -10.48 -1.40 34.54
C GLU A 7 -10.00 -1.53 33.07
N LEU A 8 -10.71 -2.23 32.19
CA LEU A 8 -10.41 -2.21 30.75
C LEU A 8 -11.69 -2.11 29.88
N ASP A 9 -12.58 -1.18 30.23
CA ASP A 9 -13.68 -0.74 29.32
C ASP A 9 -13.23 0.42 28.42
N GLY A 10 -11.97 0.38 27.97
CA GLY A 10 -11.56 1.15 26.81
C GLY A 10 -11.66 0.24 25.60
N GLU A 11 -12.70 0.39 24.78
CA GLU A 11 -12.61 -0.10 23.40
C GLU A 11 -11.30 0.45 22.84
N VAL A 12 -10.34 -0.42 22.57
CA VAL A 12 -9.13 -0.04 21.84
C VAL A 12 -9.64 0.33 20.46
N GLU A 13 -9.83 1.63 20.21
CA GLU A 13 -10.06 2.13 18.86
C GLU A 13 -8.88 1.63 18.01
N LEU A 14 -9.15 0.60 17.21
CA LEU A 14 -8.19 0.03 16.28
C LEU A 14 -7.91 1.12 15.23
N GLN A 15 -6.89 1.95 15.49
CA GLN A 15 -6.54 3.03 14.57
C GLN A 15 -5.97 2.45 13.28
N ASN A 16 -6.82 2.31 12.28
CA ASN A 16 -6.41 1.91 10.94
C ASN A 16 -5.64 3.05 10.24
N TYR A 17 -4.80 2.69 9.27
CA TYR A 17 -4.08 3.62 8.41
C TYR A 17 -4.32 3.31 6.94
N TRP A 18 -4.26 4.32 6.08
CA TRP A 18 -4.53 4.15 4.66
C TRP A 18 -3.63 5.07 3.84
N SER A 19 -3.13 4.54 2.73
CA SER A 19 -2.50 5.30 1.66
C SER A 19 -3.57 6.12 0.94
N ARG A 20 -3.39 7.44 0.94
CA ARG A 20 -4.43 8.39 0.45
C ARG A 20 -4.18 8.89 -0.97
N ASP A 21 -2.93 9.04 -1.36
CA ASP A 21 -2.52 9.65 -2.62
C ASP A 21 -1.10 9.21 -2.96
N PHE A 22 -0.83 9.05 -4.27
CA PHE A 22 0.50 8.78 -4.79
C PHE A 22 0.88 9.89 -5.78
N ARG A 23 2.04 10.51 -5.55
CA ARG A 23 2.57 11.56 -6.43
C ARG A 23 3.83 11.07 -7.10
N VAL A 24 3.75 10.88 -8.41
CA VAL A 24 4.87 10.40 -9.21
C VAL A 24 5.62 11.57 -9.80
N TYR A 25 6.95 11.53 -9.69
CA TYR A 25 7.85 12.51 -10.28
C TYR A 25 8.89 11.81 -11.13
N ARG A 26 9.29 12.45 -12.23
CA ARG A 26 10.37 11.99 -13.10
C ARG A 26 11.50 13.02 -13.08
N LEU A 27 12.73 12.55 -12.87
CA LEU A 27 13.91 13.40 -12.97
C LEU A 27 14.15 13.75 -14.44
N ASN A 28 14.20 15.04 -14.73
CA ASN A 28 14.53 15.56 -16.04
C ASN A 28 16.05 15.74 -16.13
N GLY A 29 16.72 14.88 -16.90
CA GLY A 29 18.19 14.88 -17.01
C GLY A 29 18.79 16.14 -17.64
N ASN A 30 17.99 16.94 -18.36
CA ASN A 30 18.47 18.18 -18.96
C ASN A 30 18.47 19.34 -17.96
N THR A 31 17.48 19.37 -17.07
CA THR A 31 17.29 20.46 -16.10
C THR A 31 17.72 20.08 -14.68
N ASN A 32 17.96 18.79 -14.41
CA ASN A 32 18.15 18.23 -13.07
C ASN A 32 16.99 18.56 -12.10
N GLN A 33 15.77 18.66 -12.61
CA GLN A 33 14.57 18.95 -11.82
C GLN A 33 13.61 17.76 -11.81
N TRP A 34 12.80 17.66 -10.75
CA TRP A 34 11.76 16.64 -10.61
C TRP A 34 10.43 17.17 -11.12
N ASP A 35 9.96 16.63 -12.24
CA ASP A 35 8.68 16.99 -12.85
C ASP A 35 7.59 16.04 -12.38
N ARG A 36 6.48 16.56 -11.84
CA ARG A 36 5.31 15.73 -11.52
C ARG A 36 4.73 15.17 -12.82
N VAL A 37 4.53 13.86 -12.88
CA VAL A 37 3.92 13.17 -14.02
C VAL A 37 2.57 12.56 -13.64
N ARG A 38 1.67 12.50 -14.61
CA ARG A 38 0.38 11.78 -14.52
C ARG A 38 0.38 10.50 -15.35
N SER A 39 1.50 10.20 -15.98
CA SER A 39 1.69 9.00 -16.77
C SER A 39 3.10 8.45 -16.68
N ILE A 40 3.22 7.14 -16.46
CA ILE A 40 4.45 6.36 -16.65
C ILE A 40 4.41 5.52 -17.93
N GLY A 41 3.38 5.66 -18.77
CA GLY A 41 3.21 4.90 -20.01
C GLY A 41 2.76 3.45 -19.79
N ASP A 42 3.27 2.54 -20.61
CA ASP A 42 2.94 1.10 -20.63
C ASP A 42 3.65 0.31 -19.51
N PHE A 43 3.69 0.89 -18.31
CA PHE A 43 4.38 0.33 -17.17
C PHE A 43 3.46 0.24 -15.96
N ALA A 44 3.72 -0.75 -15.10
CA ALA A 44 3.13 -0.90 -13.78
C ALA A 44 4.25 -0.89 -12.72
N LEU A 45 4.08 -0.06 -11.69
CA LEU A 45 4.99 0.01 -10.55
C LEU A 45 4.45 -0.87 -9.42
N PHE A 46 5.33 -1.61 -8.76
CA PHE A 46 5.00 -2.41 -7.58
C PHE A 46 5.79 -1.89 -6.39
N LEU A 47 5.07 -1.50 -5.34
CA LEU A 47 5.60 -0.94 -4.10
C LEU A 47 5.17 -1.82 -2.92
N GLY A 48 6.05 -1.99 -1.95
CA GLY A 48 5.77 -2.79 -0.77
C GLY A 48 7.02 -2.91 0.08
N THR A 49 7.04 -3.90 0.96
CA THR A 49 8.18 -4.14 1.87
C THR A 49 9.45 -4.60 1.13
N ASN A 50 9.31 -5.17 -0.07
CA ASN A 50 10.43 -5.57 -0.92
C ASN A 50 10.92 -4.42 -1.83
N ALA A 51 12.03 -4.64 -2.54
CA ALA A 51 12.53 -3.66 -3.50
C ALA A 51 11.45 -3.34 -4.55
N PRO A 52 11.29 -2.06 -4.94
CA PRO A 52 10.28 -1.67 -5.90
C PRO A 52 10.58 -2.30 -7.28
N LEU A 53 9.51 -2.64 -8.00
CA LEU A 53 9.60 -3.23 -9.34
C LEU A 53 8.87 -2.34 -10.34
N CYS A 54 9.36 -2.32 -11.58
CA CYS A 54 8.72 -1.64 -12.70
C CYS A 54 8.63 -2.64 -13.86
N LEU A 55 7.41 -3.04 -14.20
CA LEU A 55 7.16 -4.03 -15.24
C LEU A 55 6.50 -3.37 -16.44
N SER A 56 6.94 -3.76 -17.63
CA SER A 56 6.28 -3.40 -18.88
C SER A 56 4.98 -4.20 -18.99
N THR A 57 3.85 -3.52 -19.13
CA THR A 57 2.54 -4.18 -19.29
C THR A 57 2.36 -4.79 -20.69
N LYS A 58 3.34 -4.63 -21.57
CA LYS A 58 3.38 -5.35 -22.86
C LYS A 58 3.79 -6.80 -22.67
N ASP A 59 4.64 -7.07 -21.69
CA ASP A 59 5.12 -8.40 -21.36
C ASP A 59 4.12 -9.14 -20.44
N TYR A 60 3.32 -8.36 -19.69
CA TYR A 60 2.31 -8.82 -18.74
C TYR A 60 0.96 -8.13 -19.01
N PRO A 61 0.19 -8.56 -20.03
CA PRO A 61 -1.05 -7.90 -20.45
C PRO A 61 -2.19 -7.96 -19.42
N GLU A 62 -2.06 -8.80 -18.38
CA GLU A 62 -2.93 -8.84 -17.21
C GLU A 62 -2.77 -7.62 -16.28
N LEU A 63 -1.66 -6.88 -16.41
CA LEU A 63 -1.39 -5.68 -15.60
C LEU A 63 -2.05 -4.46 -16.22
N LYS A 64 -2.60 -3.60 -15.35
CA LYS A 64 -3.08 -2.27 -15.73
C LYS A 64 -1.88 -1.36 -15.93
N SER A 65 -1.75 -0.77 -17.11
CA SER A 65 -0.72 0.24 -17.37
C SER A 65 -0.99 1.51 -16.57
N ASN A 66 0.05 2.32 -16.38
CA ASN A 66 -0.02 3.57 -15.66
C ASN A 66 -0.55 3.45 -14.21
N CYS A 67 -0.25 2.33 -13.56
CA CYS A 67 -0.72 2.01 -12.21
C CYS A 67 0.42 1.76 -11.23
N ILE A 68 0.12 1.97 -9.95
CA ILE A 68 0.94 1.56 -8.82
C ILE A 68 0.19 0.49 -8.06
N TYR A 69 0.76 -0.69 -7.97
CA TYR A 69 0.33 -1.79 -7.13
C TYR A 69 1.08 -1.67 -5.81
N PHE A 70 0.38 -1.55 -4.69
CA PHE A 70 1.00 -1.38 -3.38
C PHE A 70 0.51 -2.40 -2.37
N THR A 71 1.43 -2.89 -1.54
CA THR A 71 1.11 -3.69 -0.36
C THR A 71 1.31 -2.89 0.91
N ASP A 72 0.75 -3.41 2.00
CA ASP A 72 0.78 -2.77 3.30
C ASP A 72 2.22 -2.81 3.85
N ASP A 73 2.86 -1.65 3.92
CA ASP A 73 4.22 -1.42 4.40
C ASP A 73 4.27 -0.71 5.76
N GLY A 74 3.12 -0.61 6.45
CA GLY A 74 2.94 0.17 7.68
C GLY A 74 3.55 -0.47 8.94
N PHE A 75 4.69 -1.15 8.86
CA PHE A 75 5.29 -1.88 9.98
C PHE A 75 5.48 -1.02 11.24
N ASP A 76 5.94 0.23 11.09
CA ASP A 76 6.10 1.16 12.21
C ASP A 76 4.77 1.44 12.94
N LYS A 77 3.66 1.47 12.18
CA LYS A 77 2.30 1.65 12.71
C LYS A 77 1.84 0.38 13.43
N GLN A 78 2.20 -0.79 12.90
CA GLN A 78 1.91 -2.08 13.54
C GLN A 78 2.63 -2.25 14.86
N VAL A 79 3.90 -1.82 14.96
CA VAL A 79 4.66 -1.78 16.22
C VAL A 79 3.98 -0.86 17.25
N GLN A 80 3.29 0.19 16.80
CA GLN A 80 2.50 1.09 17.65
C GLN A 80 1.10 0.55 18.00
N GLY A 81 0.81 -0.72 17.68
CA GLY A 81 -0.47 -1.35 18.00
C GLY A 81 -1.59 -1.08 17.00
N ARG A 82 -1.30 -0.45 15.85
CA ARG A 82 -2.27 -0.34 14.75
C ARG A 82 -2.36 -1.67 14.02
N LEU A 83 -3.55 -2.04 13.58
CA LEU A 83 -3.69 -3.23 12.76
C LEU A 83 -3.18 -2.92 11.34
N GLY A 84 -2.71 -3.94 10.63
CA GLY A 84 -2.45 -3.85 9.20
C GLY A 84 -3.22 -4.92 8.45
N GLY A 85 -2.93 -5.02 7.16
CA GLY A 85 -3.49 -6.00 6.24
C GLY A 85 -4.56 -5.39 5.37
N HIS A 86 -4.88 -4.12 5.59
CA HIS A 86 -5.94 -3.42 4.90
C HIS A 86 -5.42 -2.35 3.93
N ASP A 87 -4.17 -1.89 4.08
CA ASP A 87 -3.60 -0.83 3.24
C ASP A 87 -2.93 -1.39 1.97
N MET A 88 -3.74 -2.03 1.10
CA MET A 88 -3.27 -2.63 -0.15
C MET A 88 -4.19 -2.28 -1.30
N GLY A 89 -3.63 -2.00 -2.47
CA GLY A 89 -4.44 -1.52 -3.57
C GLY A 89 -3.72 -1.32 -4.89
N ILE A 90 -4.49 -0.80 -5.84
CA ILE A 90 -4.03 -0.34 -7.16
C ILE A 90 -4.38 1.13 -7.27
N CYS A 91 -3.37 2.00 -7.42
CA CYS A 91 -3.55 3.42 -7.68
C CYS A 91 -3.37 3.71 -9.18
N HIS A 92 -4.37 4.33 -9.81
CA HIS A 92 -4.26 4.89 -11.16
C HIS A 92 -3.55 6.23 -11.12
N ILE A 93 -2.39 6.36 -11.77
CA ILE A 93 -1.57 7.58 -11.68
C ILE A 93 -2.25 8.78 -12.38
N SER A 94 -3.13 8.52 -13.35
CA SER A 94 -3.82 9.55 -14.14
C SER A 94 -4.71 10.46 -13.29
N ASP A 95 -5.52 9.87 -12.42
CA ASP A 95 -6.54 10.56 -11.63
C ASP A 95 -6.38 10.35 -10.12
N GLY A 96 -5.45 9.50 -9.69
CA GLY A 96 -5.19 9.20 -8.28
C GLY A 96 -6.24 8.28 -7.65
N THR A 97 -7.13 7.65 -8.44
CA THR A 97 -8.11 6.71 -7.90
C THR A 97 -7.41 5.47 -7.35
N ILE A 98 -7.84 5.02 -6.17
CA ILE A 98 -7.30 3.84 -5.48
C ILE A 98 -8.38 2.76 -5.43
N GLU A 99 -8.10 1.62 -6.05
CA GLU A 99 -8.88 0.40 -5.92
C GLU A 99 -8.31 -0.44 -4.76
N SER A 100 -9.15 -0.79 -3.78
CA SER A 100 -8.75 -1.70 -2.69
C SER A 100 -8.55 -3.11 -3.24
N LEU A 101 -7.42 -3.75 -2.91
CA LEU A 101 -7.18 -5.18 -3.15
C LEU A 101 -7.72 -6.05 -2.01
N CYS A 102 -8.03 -5.47 -0.86
CA CYS A 102 -8.62 -6.14 0.28
C CYS A 102 -10.12 -6.35 0.02
N CYS A 103 -10.55 -7.61 -0.06
CA CYS A 103 -11.92 -8.00 -0.38
C CYS A 103 -12.72 -8.32 0.90
N GLY A 104 -13.64 -7.43 1.30
CA GLY A 104 -14.77 -7.71 2.20
C GLY A 104 -14.48 -8.23 3.62
N ASP A 105 -15.55 -8.48 4.37
CA ASP A 105 -15.66 -8.77 5.82
C ASP A 105 -14.85 -9.97 6.38
N LEU A 106 -13.98 -10.58 5.57
CA LEU A 106 -13.12 -11.70 5.91
C LEU A 106 -11.67 -11.28 6.23
N TYR A 107 -11.27 -10.06 5.87
CA TYR A 107 -9.99 -9.49 6.31
C TYR A 107 -10.13 -9.05 7.77
N LYS A 108 -9.81 -9.96 8.70
CA LYS A 108 -9.61 -9.57 10.09
C LYS A 108 -8.31 -8.77 10.16
N PRO A 109 -8.38 -7.47 10.50
CA PRO A 109 -7.17 -6.68 10.64
C PRO A 109 -6.31 -7.35 11.74
N SER A 110 -5.07 -7.69 11.40
CA SER A 110 -4.21 -8.55 12.21
C SER A 110 -2.75 -8.12 12.09
N LEU A 111 -1.88 -8.73 12.88
CA LEU A 111 -0.43 -8.64 12.67
C LEU A 111 -0.11 -9.33 11.35
N ILE A 112 0.12 -8.57 10.27
CA ILE A 112 0.59 -9.17 9.03
C ILE A 112 2.04 -9.60 9.26
N TRP A 113 2.23 -10.89 9.52
CA TRP A 113 3.57 -11.46 9.60
C TRP A 113 3.63 -12.81 8.88
N PRO A 114 4.47 -12.94 7.83
CA PRO A 114 5.38 -11.93 7.29
C PRO A 114 4.64 -10.82 6.53
N PRO A 115 5.26 -9.63 6.33
CA PRO A 115 4.68 -8.57 5.52
C PRO A 115 4.41 -9.02 4.08
N PRO A 116 3.37 -8.48 3.44
CA PRO A 116 3.04 -8.81 2.06
C PRO A 116 4.13 -8.29 1.12
N VAL A 117 4.61 -9.16 0.22
CA VAL A 117 5.64 -8.85 -0.78
C VAL A 117 5.17 -9.24 -2.17
N TRP A 118 5.65 -8.51 -3.17
CA TRP A 118 5.40 -8.86 -4.57
C TRP A 118 6.35 -9.96 -5.03
N ILE A 119 5.80 -10.99 -5.65
CA ILE A 119 6.54 -12.05 -6.32
C ILE A 119 6.33 -11.85 -7.82
N LEU A 120 7.41 -11.84 -8.59
CA LEU A 120 7.33 -11.81 -10.04
C LEU A 120 6.76 -13.14 -10.57
N PRO A 121 5.90 -13.11 -11.60
CA PRO A 121 5.44 -14.33 -12.27
C PRO A 121 6.59 -15.21 -12.77
#